data_AF-T0FDV9-F1
#
_entry.id   AF-T0FDV9-F1
#
_cell.length_a   1.000
_cell.length_b   1.000
_cell.length_c   1.000
_cell.angle_alpha   90.00
_cell.angle_beta   90.00
_cell.angle_gamma   90.00
#
_symmetry.space_group_name_H-M   'P 1'
#
loop_
_entity.id
_entity.type
_entity.pdbx_description
1 polymer ?
#
loop_
_entity_poly.entity_id
_entity_poly.type
_entity_poly.pdbx_seq_one_letter_code
_entity_poly.pdbx_strand_id
1 'polypeptide(L)'
;MIFPPKLRNSLGHMNKIIGPDNQVRYGVWETPIEFNHNDFRLLDFFGKEITGLRKRFAFHTFNYLGLLMEDSIVGIAAVSLGYAYNVFAYLYRFDEGKVYEFNTKGPDLGLALKFPVNPDEYQIQFRKGKSFLEIRKSHSEGILSLEADFEGKLKISGEFPYSLNTHNPLRVLNPSEPTRWTFTEKCSPLSPTRLSVRYLAKELVRDPNKSTLVYDWSGGYVRRETNWYWAAFSSVLPNKTKIGANFAALVNESFFSENAFWINAKQQRVDRCIFDFSQEDPYKPWRLWDEAGRLRLEFKPAGERREKMNLIFTKLYFRQFVGKFSGTFRPDQGKEISFKNVWGFTEFHRSLW
;
A
#
# COMPACT_ATOMS: atom_id res chain seq x y z
N MET A 1 26.41 -6.23 21.53
CA MET A 1 25.36 -5.54 20.76
C MET A 1 24.05 -5.76 21.48
N ILE A 2 23.61 -4.77 22.26
CA ILE A 2 22.48 -4.88 23.18
C ILE A 2 21.25 -4.38 22.42
N PHE A 3 20.29 -5.26 22.13
CA PHE A 3 18.96 -4.87 21.64
C PHE A 3 18.30 -3.94 22.68
N PRO A 4 17.63 -2.85 22.28
CA PRO A 4 16.90 -2.05 23.24
C PRO A 4 15.73 -2.85 23.82
N PRO A 5 15.44 -2.70 25.12
CA PRO A 5 14.38 -3.44 25.79
C PRO A 5 13.00 -3.05 25.25
N LYS A 6 12.09 -4.04 25.21
CA LYS A 6 10.66 -3.84 24.95
C LYS A 6 10.12 -2.73 25.87
N LEU A 7 9.77 -1.59 25.29
CA LEU A 7 9.09 -0.50 26.00
C LEU A 7 7.72 -0.99 26.49
N ARG A 8 7.65 -1.31 27.79
CA ARG A 8 6.38 -1.53 28.51
C ARG A 8 5.83 -0.16 28.96
N ASN A 9 4.54 0.03 28.68
CA ASN A 9 3.73 1.23 28.86
C ASN A 9 3.90 1.96 30.20
N SER A 10 4.03 3.29 30.12
CA SER A 10 3.47 4.23 31.10
C SER A 10 2.32 5.00 30.44
N LEU A 11 1.20 5.17 31.16
CA LEU A 11 -0.02 5.85 30.72
C LEU A 11 0.25 7.27 30.15
N GLY A 12 -0.40 7.61 29.02
CA GLY A 12 -0.83 8.98 28.72
C GLY A 12 -0.29 9.68 27.47
N HIS A 13 0.82 9.23 26.87
CA HIS A 13 1.38 9.87 25.68
C HIS A 13 1.50 8.88 24.53
N MET A 14 0.76 9.12 23.44
CA MET A 14 1.01 8.44 22.17
C MET A 14 2.47 8.66 21.75
N ASN A 15 3.09 7.63 21.19
CA ASN A 15 4.49 7.71 20.80
C ASN A 15 4.63 8.61 19.58
N LYS A 16 5.13 9.85 19.80
CA LYS A 16 5.54 10.76 18.72
C LYS A 16 6.59 10.11 17.83
N ILE A 17 6.43 10.26 16.51
CA ILE A 17 7.42 9.81 15.52
C ILE A 17 8.56 10.79 15.35
N ILE A 18 8.32 12.09 15.59
CA ILE A 18 9.35 13.14 15.58
C ILE A 18 9.69 13.53 17.02
N GLY A 19 10.97 13.41 17.38
CA GLY A 19 11.52 13.84 18.66
C GLY A 19 11.74 15.36 18.75
N PRO A 20 11.95 15.89 19.97
CA PRO A 20 12.15 17.34 20.20
C PRO A 20 13.44 17.89 19.55
N ASP A 21 14.39 17.03 19.22
CA ASP A 21 15.66 17.32 18.58
C ASP A 21 15.62 17.15 17.04
N ASN A 22 14.42 17.07 16.46
CA ASN A 22 14.18 16.79 15.06
C ASN A 22 14.57 15.36 14.61
N GLN A 23 14.91 14.46 15.52
CA GLN A 23 15.18 13.06 15.17
C GLN A 23 13.89 12.31 14.87
N VAL A 24 13.91 11.50 13.82
CA VAL A 24 12.83 10.58 13.48
C VAL A 24 13.07 9.26 14.21
N ARG A 25 12.05 8.76 14.90
CA ARG A 25 12.10 7.49 15.63
C ARG A 25 11.89 6.30 14.69
N TYR A 26 12.88 6.01 13.85
CA TYR A 26 12.83 4.89 12.90
C TYR A 26 12.60 3.56 13.62
N GLY A 27 11.83 2.67 13.00
CA GLY A 27 11.47 1.42 13.64
C GLY A 27 10.28 0.71 13.00
N VAL A 28 10.00 -0.46 13.55
CA VAL A 28 8.77 -1.21 13.34
C VAL A 28 7.81 -0.87 14.48
N TRP A 29 6.56 -0.56 14.15
CA TRP A 29 5.60 0.04 15.07
C TRP A 29 4.38 -0.85 15.32
N GLU A 30 4.36 -1.55 16.45
CA GLU A 30 3.25 -2.44 16.83
C GLU A 30 2.11 -1.72 17.58
N THR A 31 2.32 -0.46 17.97
CA THR A 31 1.37 0.34 18.78
C THR A 31 0.94 1.61 18.03
N PRO A 32 -0.20 2.23 18.38
CA PRO A 32 -0.57 3.53 17.84
C PRO A 32 0.55 4.57 17.98
N ILE A 33 0.59 5.51 17.04
CA ILE A 33 1.62 6.55 16.92
C ILE A 33 0.98 7.93 16.88
N GLU A 34 1.63 8.89 17.51
CA GLU A 34 1.33 10.29 17.24
C GLU A 34 2.09 10.68 15.97
N PHE A 35 1.37 10.80 14.85
CA PHE A 35 1.94 11.12 13.54
C PHE A 35 2.23 12.63 13.39
N ASN A 36 3.08 13.15 14.27
CA ASN A 36 3.45 14.56 14.39
C ASN A 36 4.40 15.06 13.29
N HIS A 37 4.09 14.73 12.03
CA HIS A 37 4.91 15.06 10.85
C HIS A 37 5.15 16.57 10.63
N ASN A 38 4.27 17.43 11.16
CA ASN A 38 4.42 18.88 11.08
C ASN A 38 5.59 19.40 11.93
N ASP A 39 5.93 18.69 13.01
CA ASP A 39 7.04 19.04 13.92
C ASP A 39 8.41 18.82 13.25
N PHE A 40 8.47 17.99 12.20
CA PHE A 40 9.71 17.71 11.49
C PHE A 40 10.22 18.94 10.73
N ARG A 41 11.41 19.41 11.06
CA ARG A 41 12.17 20.42 10.33
C ARG A 41 12.87 19.75 9.14
N LEU A 42 12.25 19.86 7.98
CA LEU A 42 12.81 19.37 6.72
C LEU A 42 14.02 20.23 6.34
N LEU A 43 15.17 19.60 6.08
CA LEU A 43 16.40 20.29 5.72
C LEU A 43 16.78 20.04 4.26
N ASP A 44 17.33 21.05 3.60
CA ASP A 44 17.98 20.90 2.30
C ASP A 44 19.38 20.24 2.43
N PHE A 45 20.08 20.12 1.30
CA PHE A 45 21.39 19.49 1.24
C PHE A 45 22.45 20.16 2.15
N PHE A 46 22.30 21.46 2.43
CA PHE A 46 23.23 22.23 3.25
C PHE A 46 22.75 22.41 4.69
N GLY A 47 21.71 21.68 5.10
CA GLY A 47 21.15 21.76 6.43
C GLY A 47 20.27 22.98 6.68
N LYS A 48 19.90 23.74 5.64
CA LYS A 48 18.97 24.87 5.78
C LYS A 48 17.53 24.37 5.76
N GLU A 49 16.73 24.93 6.65
CA GLU A 49 15.33 24.53 6.79
C GLU A 49 14.48 24.94 5.58
N ILE A 50 13.69 23.98 5.10
CA ILE A 50 12.67 24.14 4.06
C ILE A 50 11.32 24.36 4.75
N THR A 51 10.67 25.49 4.46
CA THR A 51 9.40 25.90 5.06
C THR A 51 8.31 26.18 4.01
N GLY A 52 7.08 26.45 4.47
CA GLY A 52 5.97 26.89 3.63
C GLY A 52 5.57 25.89 2.54
N LEU A 53 5.26 26.41 1.34
CA LEU A 53 4.83 25.60 0.20
C LEU A 53 5.86 24.55 -0.22
N ARG A 54 7.16 24.84 -0.11
CA ARG A 54 8.21 23.87 -0.45
C ARG A 54 8.17 22.65 0.48
N LYS A 55 7.94 22.87 1.78
CA LYS A 55 7.77 21.79 2.75
C LYS A 55 6.49 21.00 2.47
N ARG A 56 5.38 21.70 2.20
CA ARG A 56 4.10 21.07 1.81
C ARG A 56 4.26 20.16 0.58
N PHE A 57 4.90 20.64 -0.49
CA PHE A 57 5.04 19.90 -1.75
C PHE A 57 6.01 18.73 -1.67
N ALA A 58 6.85 18.70 -0.62
CA ALA A 58 7.76 17.60 -0.35
C ALA A 58 7.10 16.44 0.42
N PHE A 59 5.90 16.64 0.96
CA PHE A 59 5.18 15.64 1.76
C PHE A 59 4.14 14.94 0.90
N HIS A 60 4.26 13.62 0.73
CA HIS A 60 3.37 12.83 -0.11
C HIS A 60 2.64 11.78 0.74
N THR A 61 1.38 11.53 0.38
CA THR A 61 0.61 10.42 0.93
C THR A 61 -0.02 9.58 -0.17
N PHE A 62 -0.05 8.28 0.08
CA PHE A 62 -0.55 7.27 -0.82
C PHE A 62 -1.48 6.35 -0.03
N ASN A 63 -2.65 6.05 -0.59
CA ASN A 63 -3.47 4.94 -0.13
C ASN A 63 -3.85 4.10 -1.35
N TYR A 64 -3.59 2.80 -1.27
CA TYR A 64 -3.95 1.82 -2.28
C TYR A 64 -4.74 0.67 -1.65
N LEU A 65 -5.83 0.32 -2.31
CA LEU A 65 -6.69 -0.80 -1.98
C LEU A 65 -6.76 -1.73 -3.20
N GLY A 66 -6.44 -3.00 -3.00
CA GLY A 66 -6.57 -4.04 -4.02
C GLY A 66 -7.61 -5.06 -3.60
N LEU A 67 -8.82 -5.02 -4.18
CA LEU A 67 -9.87 -6.00 -3.92
C LEU A 67 -9.73 -7.18 -4.88
N LEU A 68 -9.51 -8.38 -4.35
CA LEU A 68 -9.42 -9.62 -5.10
C LEU A 68 -10.70 -10.42 -4.90
N MET A 69 -11.40 -10.71 -5.99
CA MET A 69 -12.63 -11.50 -6.05
C MET A 69 -12.39 -12.78 -6.88
N GLU A 70 -13.44 -13.55 -7.11
CA GLU A 70 -13.35 -14.87 -7.74
C GLU A 70 -12.96 -14.83 -9.23
N ASP A 71 -13.42 -13.82 -9.95
CA ASP A 71 -13.21 -13.66 -11.40
C ASP A 71 -12.63 -12.29 -11.78
N SER A 72 -12.34 -11.46 -10.80
CA SER A 72 -11.95 -10.08 -11.04
C SER A 72 -11.14 -9.49 -9.89
N ILE A 73 -10.44 -8.40 -10.21
CA ILE A 73 -9.66 -7.61 -9.28
C ILE A 73 -9.91 -6.13 -9.52
N VAL A 74 -10.01 -5.37 -8.45
CA VAL A 74 -10.15 -3.91 -8.49
C VAL A 74 -8.97 -3.28 -7.76
N GLY A 75 -8.25 -2.38 -8.44
CA GLY A 75 -7.28 -1.51 -7.80
C GLY A 75 -7.85 -0.11 -7.64
N ILE A 76 -7.69 0.49 -6.46
CA ILE A 76 -8.15 1.85 -6.14
C ILE A 76 -6.99 2.58 -5.47
N ALA A 77 -6.71 3.80 -5.90
CA ALA A 77 -5.72 4.64 -5.26
C ALA A 77 -6.23 6.07 -5.04
N ALA A 78 -5.84 6.63 -3.90
CA ALA A 78 -5.86 8.06 -3.64
C ALA A 78 -4.42 8.51 -3.32
N VAL A 79 -3.96 9.56 -3.99
CA VAL A 79 -2.61 10.09 -3.85
C VAL A 79 -2.68 11.60 -3.68
N SER A 80 -1.98 12.11 -2.67
CA SER A 80 -1.72 13.53 -2.46
C SER A 80 -0.21 13.77 -2.53
N LEU A 81 0.21 14.64 -3.45
CA LEU A 81 1.60 15.07 -3.60
C LEU A 81 1.85 16.43 -2.93
N GLY A 82 0.87 16.95 -2.18
CA GLY A 82 0.88 18.29 -1.58
C GLY A 82 0.63 19.45 -2.57
N TYR A 83 0.91 19.27 -3.87
CA TYR A 83 0.59 20.21 -4.95
C TYR A 83 -0.43 19.67 -5.96
N ALA A 84 -0.47 18.36 -6.16
CA ALA A 84 -1.40 17.69 -7.06
C ALA A 84 -1.94 16.42 -6.42
N TYR A 85 -3.18 16.07 -6.74
CA TYR A 85 -3.76 14.78 -6.39
C TYR A 85 -3.90 13.90 -7.61
N ASN A 86 -3.91 12.59 -7.38
CA ASN A 86 -4.32 11.57 -8.34
C ASN A 86 -5.28 10.61 -7.64
N VAL A 87 -6.47 10.41 -8.20
CA VAL A 87 -7.41 9.38 -7.77
C VAL A 87 -7.71 8.51 -8.98
N PHE A 88 -7.49 7.21 -8.84
CA PHE A 88 -7.80 6.27 -9.91
C PHE A 88 -8.41 4.99 -9.36
N ALA A 89 -9.19 4.33 -10.20
CA ALA A 89 -9.69 2.99 -9.97
C ALA A 89 -9.70 2.22 -11.29
N TYR A 90 -9.49 0.92 -11.26
CA TYR A 90 -9.65 0.08 -12.44
C TYR A 90 -10.24 -1.28 -12.06
N LEU A 91 -10.99 -1.86 -12.98
CA LEU A 91 -11.52 -3.22 -12.88
C LEU A 91 -10.84 -4.08 -13.95
N TYR A 92 -10.26 -5.17 -13.50
CA TYR A 92 -9.70 -6.20 -14.37
C TYR A 92 -10.46 -7.51 -14.13
N ARG A 93 -11.05 -8.05 -15.20
CA ARG A 93 -11.69 -9.36 -15.19
C ARG A 93 -10.71 -10.40 -15.73
N PHE A 94 -10.63 -11.55 -15.07
CA PHE A 94 -9.60 -12.55 -15.34
C PHE A 94 -9.72 -13.20 -16.72
N ASP A 95 -10.91 -13.20 -17.30
CA ASP A 95 -11.26 -13.69 -18.63
C ASP A 95 -11.21 -12.60 -19.72
N GLU A 96 -11.50 -11.34 -19.38
CA GLU A 96 -11.66 -10.25 -20.36
C GLU A 96 -10.53 -9.20 -20.35
N GLY A 97 -9.69 -9.18 -19.31
CA GLY A 97 -8.67 -8.16 -19.14
C GLY A 97 -9.17 -6.91 -18.41
N LYS A 98 -8.54 -5.75 -18.66
CA LYS A 98 -8.95 -4.47 -18.05
C LYS A 98 -10.20 -3.93 -18.75
N VAL A 99 -11.35 -4.02 -18.08
CA VAL A 99 -12.66 -3.62 -18.64
C VAL A 99 -13.09 -2.20 -18.24
N TYR A 100 -12.46 -1.62 -17.21
CA TYR A 100 -12.76 -0.26 -16.78
C TYR A 100 -11.55 0.43 -16.15
N GLU A 101 -11.46 1.74 -16.37
CA GLU A 101 -10.51 2.62 -15.70
C GLU A 101 -11.14 4.00 -15.47
N PHE A 102 -11.07 4.48 -14.24
CA PHE A 102 -11.28 5.85 -13.83
C PHE A 102 -9.93 6.44 -13.43
N ASN A 103 -9.57 7.62 -13.93
CA ASN A 103 -8.31 8.29 -13.59
C ASN A 103 -8.53 9.79 -13.63
N THR A 104 -8.32 10.47 -12.51
CA THR A 104 -8.46 11.92 -12.42
C THR A 104 -7.34 12.54 -11.61
N LYS A 105 -6.87 13.68 -12.11
CA LYS A 105 -5.86 14.51 -11.48
C LYS A 105 -6.39 15.92 -11.31
N GLY A 106 -5.76 16.66 -10.42
CA GLY A 106 -6.05 18.08 -10.22
C GLY A 106 -5.12 18.70 -9.17
N PRO A 107 -5.25 20.01 -8.94
CA PRO A 107 -4.48 20.69 -7.91
C PRO A 107 -4.92 20.23 -6.52
N ASP A 108 -3.96 19.99 -5.63
CA ASP A 108 -4.23 19.53 -4.27
C ASP A 108 -4.45 20.69 -3.30
N LEU A 109 -5.64 21.28 -3.43
CA LEU A 109 -6.11 22.41 -2.62
C LEU A 109 -7.06 21.98 -1.50
N GLY A 110 -7.22 20.67 -1.25
CA GLY A 110 -8.19 20.16 -0.26
C GLY A 110 -9.67 20.27 -0.67
N LEU A 111 -9.96 20.67 -1.93
CA LEU A 111 -11.32 20.86 -2.44
C LEU A 111 -11.93 19.55 -2.96
N ALA A 112 -11.23 18.90 -3.89
CA ALA A 112 -11.71 17.66 -4.53
C ALA A 112 -11.29 16.41 -3.75
N LEU A 113 -10.09 16.40 -3.17
CA LEU A 113 -9.57 15.32 -2.33
C LEU A 113 -9.23 15.91 -0.95
N LYS A 114 -9.78 15.29 0.10
CA LYS A 114 -9.37 15.48 1.49
C LYS A 114 -8.67 14.20 1.93
N PHE A 115 -7.40 14.32 2.30
CA PHE A 115 -6.59 13.20 2.74
C PHE A 115 -5.95 13.55 4.10
N PRO A 116 -6.62 13.23 5.22
CA PRO A 116 -6.05 13.41 6.55
C PRO A 116 -4.77 12.58 6.73
N VAL A 117 -3.73 13.20 7.26
CA VAL A 117 -2.43 12.55 7.46
C VAL A 117 -2.35 11.97 8.87
N ASN A 118 -3.03 10.85 9.08
CA ASN A 118 -2.93 10.06 10.30
C ASN A 118 -3.07 8.58 9.91
N PRO A 119 -2.02 7.75 10.07
CA PRO A 119 -2.08 6.35 9.68
C PRO A 119 -2.93 5.52 10.63
N ASP A 120 -3.31 5.98 11.82
CA ASP A 120 -4.13 5.19 12.75
C ASP A 120 -5.63 5.43 12.56
N GLU A 121 -6.01 6.68 12.30
CA GLU A 121 -7.40 7.14 12.25
C GLU A 121 -7.56 8.15 11.10
N TYR A 122 -8.32 7.80 10.06
CA TYR A 122 -8.56 8.72 8.94
C TYR A 122 -9.88 8.48 8.22
N GLN A 123 -10.32 9.52 7.49
CA GLN A 123 -11.39 9.44 6.50
C GLN A 123 -10.93 10.20 5.25
N ILE A 124 -10.48 9.46 4.23
CA ILE A 124 -10.14 10.02 2.92
C ILE A 124 -11.44 10.24 2.18
N GLN A 125 -11.65 11.44 1.65
CA GLN A 125 -12.86 11.80 0.91
C GLN A 125 -12.49 12.45 -0.41
N PHE A 126 -13.05 11.93 -1.50
CA PHE A 126 -12.88 12.48 -2.83
C PHE A 126 -14.24 12.71 -3.49
N ARG A 127 -14.40 13.83 -4.19
CA ARG A 127 -15.57 14.10 -5.01
C ARG A 127 -15.21 14.94 -6.24
N LYS A 128 -15.62 14.46 -7.43
CA LYS A 128 -15.50 15.21 -8.69
C LYS A 128 -16.56 14.76 -9.68
N GLY A 129 -17.38 15.69 -10.14
CA GLY A 129 -18.51 15.37 -11.01
C GLY A 129 -19.46 14.37 -10.35
N LYS A 130 -19.75 13.27 -11.04
CA LYS A 130 -20.60 12.17 -10.54
C LYS A 130 -19.83 11.13 -9.72
N SER A 131 -18.51 11.29 -9.58
CA SER A 131 -17.67 10.30 -8.91
C SER A 131 -17.34 10.69 -7.48
N PHE A 132 -17.32 9.71 -6.58
CA PHE A 132 -16.83 9.88 -5.21
C PHE A 132 -16.08 8.64 -4.73
N LEU A 133 -15.22 8.85 -3.72
CA LEU A 133 -14.53 7.80 -2.99
C LEU A 133 -14.44 8.23 -1.52
N GLU A 134 -14.81 7.33 -0.63
CA GLU A 134 -14.63 7.45 0.80
C GLU A 134 -13.92 6.21 1.33
N ILE A 135 -12.81 6.43 2.05
CA ILE A 135 -12.07 5.37 2.74
C ILE A 135 -11.94 5.80 4.19
N ARG A 136 -12.53 5.03 5.10
CA ARG A 136 -12.44 5.29 6.54
C ARG A 136 -11.66 4.18 7.21
N LYS A 137 -10.69 4.53 8.04
CA LYS A 137 -9.95 3.58 8.86
C LYS A 137 -9.94 4.06 10.30
N SER A 138 -10.23 3.13 11.21
CA SER A 138 -10.15 3.35 12.64
C SER A 138 -9.66 2.11 13.34
N HIS A 139 -8.45 2.16 13.92
CA HIS A 139 -7.93 1.06 14.73
C HIS A 139 -8.71 0.91 16.03
N SER A 140 -9.18 2.03 16.61
CA SER A 140 -9.96 2.04 17.84
C SER A 140 -11.35 1.42 17.69
N GLU A 141 -12.03 1.66 16.57
CA GLU A 141 -13.31 1.02 16.25
C GLU A 141 -13.13 -0.35 15.56
N GLY A 142 -11.92 -0.68 15.13
CA GLY A 142 -11.59 -1.96 14.52
C GLY A 142 -12.11 -2.11 13.09
N ILE A 143 -12.14 -1.02 12.31
CA ILE A 143 -12.76 -1.00 10.97
C ILE A 143 -11.89 -0.33 9.91
N LEU A 144 -11.94 -0.89 8.71
CA LEU A 144 -11.61 -0.25 7.45
C LEU A 144 -12.85 -0.35 6.54
N SER A 145 -13.40 0.78 6.11
CA SER A 145 -14.53 0.82 5.17
C SER A 145 -14.19 1.57 3.89
N LEU A 146 -14.88 1.18 2.83
CA LEU A 146 -14.73 1.71 1.48
C LEU A 146 -16.12 1.91 0.88
N GLU A 147 -16.41 3.13 0.46
CA GLU A 147 -17.60 3.48 -0.32
C GLU A 147 -17.16 4.28 -1.54
N ALA A 148 -17.53 3.83 -2.74
CA ALA A 148 -17.14 4.50 -3.97
C ALA A 148 -18.18 4.36 -5.08
N ASP A 149 -18.31 5.40 -5.89
CA ASP A 149 -19.00 5.37 -7.17
C ASP A 149 -18.13 6.11 -8.19
N PHE A 150 -17.69 5.41 -9.22
CA PHE A 150 -16.94 5.98 -10.33
C PHE A 150 -17.85 6.06 -11.55
N GLU A 151 -18.28 7.29 -11.86
CA GLU A 151 -19.10 7.66 -13.03
C GLU A 151 -20.45 6.93 -13.15
N GLY A 152 -20.98 6.36 -12.06
CA GLY A 152 -22.16 5.50 -12.10
C GLY A 152 -21.90 4.11 -12.68
N LYS A 153 -20.64 3.79 -13.04
CA LYS A 153 -20.26 2.56 -13.74
C LYS A 153 -19.69 1.52 -12.79
N LEU A 154 -18.75 1.89 -11.93
CA LEU A 154 -18.14 1.01 -10.93
C LEU A 154 -18.52 1.51 -9.53
N LYS A 155 -19.33 0.73 -8.81
CA LYS A 155 -19.78 1.03 -7.45
C LYS A 155 -19.24 0.00 -6.47
N ILE A 156 -18.78 0.44 -5.32
CA ILE A 156 -18.13 -0.42 -4.31
C ILE A 156 -18.62 -0.01 -2.93
N SER A 157 -19.05 -0.98 -2.15
CA SER A 157 -19.35 -0.85 -0.72
C SER A 157 -18.68 -1.99 0.01
N GLY A 158 -17.78 -1.70 0.94
CA GLY A 158 -17.01 -2.71 1.65
C GLY A 158 -16.75 -2.32 3.10
N GLU A 159 -16.86 -3.30 3.99
CA GLU A 159 -16.47 -3.19 5.40
C GLU A 159 -15.55 -4.36 5.76
N PHE A 160 -14.43 -4.04 6.39
CA PHE A 160 -13.38 -4.98 6.77
C PHE A 160 -13.03 -4.77 8.25
N PRO A 161 -13.03 -5.83 9.07
CA PRO A 161 -12.43 -5.76 10.40
C PRO A 161 -10.96 -5.38 10.24
N TYR A 162 -10.49 -4.41 11.02
CA TYR A 162 -9.12 -3.94 10.93
C TYR A 162 -8.67 -3.26 12.22
N SER A 163 -7.72 -3.90 12.92
CA SER A 163 -7.03 -3.28 14.06
C SER A 163 -5.64 -3.83 14.22
N LEU A 164 -4.77 -3.08 14.91
CA LEU A 164 -3.42 -3.52 15.25
C LEU A 164 -3.40 -4.90 15.93
N ASN A 165 -4.32 -5.12 16.89
CA ASN A 165 -4.35 -6.34 17.71
C ASN A 165 -4.84 -7.59 16.96
N THR A 166 -5.62 -7.41 15.89
CA THR A 166 -6.29 -8.52 15.20
C THR A 166 -5.63 -8.89 13.88
N HIS A 167 -5.02 -7.91 13.20
CA HIS A 167 -4.51 -8.08 11.83
C HIS A 167 -2.99 -8.00 11.72
N ASN A 168 -2.29 -7.55 12.76
CA ASN A 168 -0.83 -7.42 12.79
C ASN A 168 -0.28 -6.77 11.50
N PRO A 169 -0.68 -5.53 11.18
CA PRO A 169 -0.22 -4.86 9.98
C PRO A 169 1.29 -4.58 10.06
N LEU A 170 1.96 -4.64 8.92
CA LEU A 170 3.36 -4.29 8.81
C LEU A 170 3.49 -2.77 8.81
N ARG A 171 4.03 -2.23 9.90
CA ARG A 171 4.16 -0.79 10.12
C ARG A 171 5.62 -0.42 10.29
N VAL A 172 6.13 0.40 9.38
CA VAL A 172 7.56 0.70 9.32
C VAL A 172 7.78 2.18 9.08
N LEU A 173 8.68 2.77 9.87
CA LEU A 173 9.18 4.13 9.71
C LEU A 173 10.66 4.07 9.33
N ASN A 174 10.99 4.53 8.12
CA ASN A 174 12.35 4.48 7.57
C ASN A 174 12.83 5.84 7.09
N PRO A 175 14.17 6.04 7.02
CA PRO A 175 14.72 7.13 6.25
C PRO A 175 14.51 6.87 4.75
N SER A 176 14.11 7.91 4.01
CA SER A 176 14.08 7.91 2.55
C SER A 176 15.34 8.55 1.96
N GLU A 177 15.91 9.52 2.68
CA GLU A 177 17.24 10.14 2.50
C GLU A 177 17.68 10.68 3.87
N PRO A 178 18.92 11.19 4.08
CA PRO A 178 19.35 11.68 5.39
C PRO A 178 18.42 12.71 6.05
N THR A 179 17.71 13.54 5.26
CA THR A 179 16.79 14.58 5.76
C THR A 179 15.32 14.25 5.51
N ARG A 180 15.00 13.00 5.20
CA ARG A 180 13.70 12.57 4.67
C ARG A 180 13.30 11.21 5.21
N TRP A 181 12.01 10.97 5.33
CA TRP A 181 11.50 9.74 5.93
C TRP A 181 10.15 9.37 5.36
N THR A 182 9.82 8.09 5.43
CA THR A 182 8.53 7.54 5.03
C THR A 182 8.03 6.55 6.07
N PHE A 183 6.75 6.67 6.41
CA PHE A 183 6.01 5.67 7.14
C PHE A 183 5.14 4.86 6.18
N THR A 184 5.07 3.55 6.39
CA THR A 184 4.18 2.65 5.65
C THR A 184 3.37 1.79 6.61
N GLU A 185 2.10 1.54 6.30
CA GLU A 185 1.25 0.52 6.93
C GLU A 185 0.70 -0.39 5.83
N LYS A 186 1.05 -1.67 5.86
CA LYS A 186 0.61 -2.67 4.87
C LYS A 186 -0.10 -3.81 5.59
N CYS A 187 -1.17 -4.32 5.00
CA CYS A 187 -1.84 -5.50 5.56
C CYS A 187 -2.57 -6.29 4.47
N SER A 188 -2.41 -7.60 4.52
CA SER A 188 -3.10 -8.54 3.64
C SER A 188 -3.02 -9.94 4.25
N PRO A 189 -4.03 -10.82 4.13
CA PRO A 189 -5.31 -10.61 3.49
C PRO A 189 -6.31 -10.01 4.49
N LEU A 190 -7.06 -8.98 4.08
CA LEU A 190 -8.24 -8.53 4.82
C LEU A 190 -9.48 -9.21 4.25
N SER A 191 -10.31 -9.81 5.11
CA SER A 191 -11.58 -10.43 4.70
C SER A 191 -12.75 -9.50 5.01
N PRO A 192 -13.70 -9.31 4.10
CA PRO A 192 -14.83 -8.44 4.34
C PRO A 192 -15.84 -9.05 5.31
N THR A 193 -16.49 -8.21 6.12
CA THR A 193 -17.79 -8.53 6.76
C THR A 193 -18.95 -8.26 5.81
N ARG A 194 -18.83 -7.21 4.99
CA ARG A 194 -19.74 -6.87 3.89
C ARG A 194 -18.92 -6.46 2.68
N LEU A 195 -19.31 -6.94 1.50
CA LEU A 195 -18.74 -6.48 0.24
C LEU A 195 -19.79 -6.53 -0.87
N SER A 196 -19.93 -5.43 -1.59
CA SER A 196 -20.64 -5.35 -2.87
C SER A 196 -19.77 -4.58 -3.86
N VAL A 197 -19.63 -5.16 -5.06
CA VAL A 197 -18.93 -4.54 -6.18
C VAL A 197 -19.83 -4.68 -7.40
N ARG A 198 -20.25 -3.55 -7.96
CA ARG A 198 -21.11 -3.51 -9.15
C ARG A 198 -20.41 -2.83 -10.30
N TYR A 199 -20.42 -3.48 -11.45
CA TYR A 199 -19.97 -2.89 -12.71
C TYR A 199 -21.13 -2.90 -13.71
N LEU A 200 -21.47 -1.73 -14.26
CA LEU A 200 -22.62 -1.54 -15.16
C LEU A 200 -23.91 -2.17 -14.59
N ALA A 201 -24.17 -1.88 -13.31
CA ALA A 201 -25.28 -2.41 -12.51
C ALA A 201 -25.30 -3.93 -12.26
N LYS A 202 -24.29 -4.69 -12.69
CA LYS A 202 -24.14 -6.13 -12.40
C LYS A 202 -23.29 -6.35 -11.16
N GLU A 203 -23.77 -7.14 -10.21
CA GLU A 203 -23.00 -7.58 -9.04
C GLU A 203 -21.89 -8.55 -9.46
N LEU A 204 -20.67 -8.31 -9.00
CA LEU A 204 -19.50 -9.13 -9.31
C LEU A 204 -19.15 -10.11 -8.17
N VAL A 205 -19.42 -9.72 -6.91
CA VAL A 205 -19.14 -10.57 -5.75
C VAL A 205 -20.20 -11.65 -5.64
N ARG A 206 -19.81 -12.92 -5.77
CA ARG A 206 -20.72 -14.06 -5.65
C ARG A 206 -20.63 -14.71 -4.26
N ASP A 207 -19.42 -14.81 -3.72
CA ASP A 207 -19.11 -15.33 -2.39
C ASP A 207 -18.10 -14.41 -1.69
N PRO A 208 -18.57 -13.54 -0.77
CA PRO A 208 -17.70 -12.65 0.00
C PRO A 208 -16.59 -13.39 0.77
N ASN A 209 -16.75 -14.68 1.09
CA ASN A 209 -15.72 -15.46 1.80
C ASN A 209 -14.52 -15.80 0.93
N LYS A 210 -14.63 -15.66 -0.40
CA LYS A 210 -13.52 -15.80 -1.36
C LYS A 210 -12.92 -14.46 -1.75
N SER A 211 -13.54 -13.36 -1.32
CA SER A 211 -13.05 -12.02 -1.57
C SER A 211 -12.08 -11.59 -0.48
N THR A 212 -11.04 -10.86 -0.87
CA THR A 212 -10.06 -10.33 0.07
C THR A 212 -9.54 -8.96 -0.39
N LEU A 213 -8.87 -8.25 0.51
CA LEU A 213 -8.31 -6.93 0.26
C LEU A 213 -6.82 -6.89 0.63
N VAL A 214 -6.03 -6.30 -0.27
CA VAL A 214 -4.69 -5.77 -0.02
C VAL A 214 -4.84 -4.32 0.44
N TYR A 215 -4.27 -4.00 1.60
CA TYR A 215 -4.22 -2.66 2.15
C TYR A 215 -2.79 -2.12 2.12
N ASP A 216 -2.64 -0.90 1.61
CA ASP A 216 -1.38 -0.17 1.57
C ASP A 216 -1.63 1.31 1.84
N TRP A 217 -0.97 1.83 2.87
CA TRP A 217 -0.88 3.26 3.16
C TRP A 217 0.57 3.66 3.32
N SER A 218 0.93 4.81 2.76
CA SER A 218 2.26 5.40 2.92
C SER A 218 2.17 6.91 3.07
N GLY A 219 3.05 7.49 3.88
CA GLY A 219 3.09 8.93 4.11
C GLY A 219 4.45 9.41 4.60
N GLY A 220 4.95 10.50 4.05
CA GLY A 220 6.25 11.03 4.47
C GLY A 220 6.83 12.08 3.54
N TYR A 221 8.03 12.53 3.89
CA TYR A 221 8.88 13.31 3.00
C TYR A 221 9.71 12.36 2.15
N VAL A 222 9.19 11.96 1.00
CA VAL A 222 9.85 10.98 0.13
C VAL A 222 11.05 11.59 -0.61
N ARG A 223 11.95 10.73 -1.09
CA ARG A 223 13.07 11.11 -1.95
C ARG A 223 12.59 11.79 -3.23
N ARG A 224 13.26 12.86 -3.69
CA ARG A 224 12.85 13.56 -4.94
C ARG A 224 12.81 12.63 -6.15
N GLU A 225 13.80 11.75 -6.27
CA GLU A 225 13.77 10.62 -7.21
C GLU A 225 13.39 9.34 -6.46
N THR A 226 12.13 8.94 -6.57
CA THR A 226 11.61 7.73 -5.92
C THR A 226 11.49 6.61 -6.94
N ASN A 227 12.02 5.43 -6.61
CA ASN A 227 11.88 4.23 -7.43
C ASN A 227 11.45 3.08 -6.52
N TRP A 228 10.62 2.17 -7.03
CA TRP A 228 10.34 0.92 -6.33
C TRP A 228 9.98 -0.21 -7.29
N TYR A 229 10.26 -1.42 -6.85
CA TYR A 229 9.51 -2.59 -7.24
C TYR A 229 8.55 -2.95 -6.12
N TRP A 230 7.38 -3.43 -6.48
CA TRP A 230 6.38 -3.85 -5.49
C TRP A 230 5.66 -5.10 -5.97
N ALA A 231 5.26 -5.95 -5.04
CA ALA A 231 4.45 -7.11 -5.27
C ALA A 231 3.50 -7.29 -4.09
N ALA A 232 2.21 -7.45 -4.37
CA ALA A 232 1.26 -7.76 -3.33
C ALA A 232 0.13 -8.62 -3.87
N PHE A 233 -0.37 -9.49 -3.01
CA PHE A 233 -1.52 -10.33 -3.31
C PHE A 233 -2.19 -10.76 -2.03
N SER A 234 -3.42 -11.25 -2.19
CA SER A 234 -4.30 -11.65 -1.11
C SER A 234 -5.19 -12.77 -1.60
N SER A 235 -5.33 -13.87 -0.84
CA SER A 235 -6.09 -15.01 -1.32
C SER A 235 -6.61 -15.91 -0.22
N VAL A 236 -7.67 -16.64 -0.53
CA VAL A 236 -8.15 -17.80 0.22
C VAL A 236 -7.85 -19.05 -0.60
N LEU A 237 -6.95 -19.88 -0.10
CA LEU A 237 -6.55 -21.13 -0.75
C LEU A 237 -7.67 -22.18 -0.70
N PRO A 238 -7.64 -23.24 -1.54
CA PRO A 238 -8.66 -24.29 -1.54
C PRO A 238 -8.88 -24.98 -0.19
N ASN A 239 -7.83 -25.09 0.63
CA ASN A 239 -7.89 -25.63 1.99
C ASN A 239 -8.36 -24.60 3.04
N LYS A 240 -8.93 -23.46 2.60
CA LYS A 240 -9.40 -22.32 3.40
C LYS A 240 -8.30 -21.52 4.12
N THR A 241 -7.03 -21.82 3.88
CA THR A 241 -5.93 -21.01 4.41
C THR A 241 -5.94 -19.65 3.72
N LYS A 242 -5.94 -18.58 4.50
CA LYS A 242 -5.82 -17.22 3.98
C LYS A 242 -4.34 -16.85 3.90
N ILE A 243 -3.89 -16.38 2.74
CA ILE A 243 -2.53 -15.90 2.55
C ILE A 243 -2.54 -14.48 2.01
N GLY A 244 -1.53 -13.71 2.38
CA GLY A 244 -1.34 -12.34 1.90
C GLY A 244 0.14 -12.00 1.84
N ALA A 245 0.48 -10.99 1.05
CA ALA A 245 1.85 -10.61 0.81
C ALA A 245 1.99 -9.13 0.49
N ASN A 246 3.08 -8.54 0.96
CA ASN A 246 3.61 -7.25 0.53
C ASN A 246 5.14 -7.38 0.45
N PHE A 247 5.69 -7.18 -0.74
CA PHE A 247 7.12 -7.13 -0.96
C PHE A 247 7.45 -5.91 -1.79
N ALA A 248 8.53 -5.23 -1.43
CA ALA A 248 9.09 -4.12 -2.14
C ALA A 248 10.62 -4.25 -2.21
N ALA A 249 11.17 -3.58 -3.21
CA ALA A 249 12.60 -3.36 -3.34
C ALA A 249 12.86 -1.94 -3.88
N LEU A 250 14.06 -1.42 -3.64
CA LEU A 250 14.50 -0.07 -4.03
C LEU A 250 13.83 1.09 -3.27
N VAL A 251 12.99 0.79 -2.27
CA VAL A 251 12.29 1.78 -1.43
C VAL A 251 12.21 1.28 0.02
N ASN A 252 12.46 2.18 0.97
CA ASN A 252 12.31 1.90 2.41
C ASN A 252 13.09 0.67 2.92
N GLU A 253 14.25 0.36 2.34
CA GLU A 253 15.05 -0.84 2.72
C GLU A 253 16.26 -0.53 3.61
N SER A 254 16.52 0.77 3.89
CA SER A 254 17.75 1.20 4.55
C SER A 254 17.92 0.60 5.94
N PHE A 255 16.86 0.62 6.77
CA PHE A 255 16.90 0.12 8.14
C PHE A 255 15.96 -1.06 8.36
N PHE A 256 14.70 -0.95 7.94
CA PHE A 256 13.69 -1.96 8.17
C PHE A 256 12.94 -2.25 6.88
N SER A 257 12.99 -3.46 6.35
CA SER A 257 12.22 -3.81 5.15
C SER A 257 10.71 -3.60 5.33
N GLU A 258 10.03 -3.15 4.27
CA GLU A 258 8.56 -3.17 4.16
C GLU A 258 8.04 -4.52 3.62
N ASN A 259 8.76 -5.61 3.90
CA ASN A 259 8.50 -6.93 3.35
C ASN A 259 7.87 -7.86 4.40
N ALA A 260 6.71 -8.44 4.07
CA ALA A 260 6.06 -9.46 4.88
C ALA A 260 5.10 -10.32 4.07
N PHE A 261 4.86 -11.52 4.60
CA PHE A 261 3.70 -12.32 4.23
C PHE A 261 2.85 -12.62 5.47
N TRP A 262 1.58 -12.93 5.24
CA TRP A 262 0.65 -13.33 6.29
C TRP A 262 0.05 -14.68 5.97
N ILE A 263 -0.11 -15.49 7.00
CA ILE A 263 -0.83 -16.76 6.96
C ILE A 263 -1.90 -16.71 8.05
N ASN A 264 -3.18 -16.72 7.68
CA ASN A 264 -4.31 -16.59 8.61
C ASN A 264 -4.14 -15.40 9.58
N ALA A 265 -3.87 -14.20 9.04
CA ALA A 265 -3.61 -12.95 9.78
C ALA A 265 -2.37 -12.94 10.70
N LYS A 266 -1.53 -13.99 10.65
CA LYS A 266 -0.23 -14.01 11.33
C LYS A 266 0.85 -13.47 10.38
N GLN A 267 1.34 -12.27 10.67
CA GLN A 267 2.42 -11.64 9.93
C GLN A 267 3.75 -12.36 10.15
N GLN A 268 4.55 -12.46 9.10
CA GLN A 268 5.93 -12.91 9.10
C GLN A 268 6.76 -11.88 8.34
N ARG A 269 7.67 -11.19 9.02
CA ARG A 269 8.58 -10.25 8.36
C ARG A 269 9.58 -11.00 7.51
N VAL A 270 9.91 -10.41 6.37
CA VAL A 270 10.96 -10.86 5.47
C VAL A 270 11.97 -9.72 5.37
N ASP A 271 13.25 -10.03 5.23
CA ASP A 271 14.29 -9.02 5.06
C ASP A 271 14.23 -8.44 3.63
N ARG A 272 15.31 -8.55 2.86
CA ARG A 272 15.36 -8.06 1.47
C ARG A 272 14.76 -9.07 0.51
N CYS A 273 13.97 -8.57 -0.43
CA CYS A 273 13.41 -9.36 -1.52
C CYS A 273 14.12 -9.01 -2.83
N ILE A 274 14.52 -10.03 -3.58
CA ILE A 274 15.10 -9.89 -4.91
C ILE A 274 13.96 -9.99 -5.92
N PHE A 275 13.92 -9.03 -6.85
CA PHE A 275 13.00 -9.01 -7.98
C PHE A 275 13.81 -9.22 -9.26
N ASP A 276 13.60 -10.36 -9.91
CA ASP A 276 14.25 -10.71 -11.17
C ASP A 276 13.21 -10.79 -12.29
N PHE A 277 13.29 -9.86 -13.23
CA PHE A 277 12.42 -9.78 -14.38
C PHE A 277 13.11 -9.01 -15.52
N SER A 278 12.63 -9.19 -16.74
CA SER A 278 13.13 -8.44 -17.88
C SER A 278 12.53 -7.04 -17.92
N GLN A 279 13.37 -6.00 -17.84
CA GLN A 279 12.89 -4.63 -18.04
C GLN A 279 12.54 -4.34 -19.50
N GLU A 280 13.17 -5.04 -20.46
CA GLU A 280 12.88 -4.92 -21.89
C GLU A 280 11.51 -5.54 -22.23
N ASP A 281 11.23 -6.71 -21.65
CA ASP A 281 9.97 -7.44 -21.81
C ASP A 281 9.41 -7.88 -20.45
N PRO A 282 8.75 -6.97 -19.72
CA PRO A 282 8.23 -7.27 -18.39
C PRO A 282 6.95 -8.12 -18.41
N TYR A 283 6.50 -8.60 -19.57
CA TYR A 283 5.47 -9.63 -19.66
C TYR A 283 6.04 -11.04 -19.47
N LYS A 284 7.37 -11.23 -19.57
CA LYS A 284 8.02 -12.47 -19.15
C LYS A 284 7.79 -12.73 -17.66
N PRO A 285 7.76 -13.98 -17.20
CA PRO A 285 7.58 -14.29 -15.79
C PRO A 285 8.63 -13.60 -14.90
N TRP A 286 8.18 -13.05 -13.78
CA TRP A 286 9.03 -12.45 -12.77
C TRP A 286 9.32 -13.49 -11.71
N ARG A 287 10.52 -13.47 -11.14
CA ARG A 287 10.91 -14.32 -10.01
C ARG A 287 11.20 -13.46 -8.80
N LEU A 288 10.63 -13.82 -7.67
CA LEU A 288 10.82 -13.16 -6.39
C LEU A 288 11.31 -14.16 -5.33
N TRP A 289 12.35 -13.81 -4.59
CA TRP A 289 12.86 -14.63 -3.47
C TRP A 289 13.61 -13.77 -2.45
N ASP A 290 13.81 -14.31 -1.25
CA ASP A 290 14.71 -13.74 -0.24
C ASP A 290 15.94 -14.62 -0.04
N GLU A 291 17.01 -14.05 0.53
CA GLU A 291 18.26 -14.77 0.79
C GLU A 291 18.09 -15.90 1.84
N ALA A 292 17.16 -15.73 2.78
CA ALA A 292 16.91 -16.71 3.83
C ALA A 292 15.99 -17.86 3.37
N GLY A 293 15.52 -17.86 2.11
CA GLY A 293 14.64 -18.90 1.57
C GLY A 293 13.32 -19.01 2.32
N ARG A 294 12.79 -17.88 2.79
CA ARG A 294 11.44 -17.78 3.37
C ARG A 294 10.36 -17.71 2.30
N LEU A 295 10.69 -17.27 1.10
CA LEU A 295 9.79 -17.24 -0.05
C LEU A 295 10.51 -17.55 -1.36
N ARG A 296 9.79 -18.20 -2.27
CA ARG A 296 10.19 -18.34 -3.68
C ARG A 296 8.95 -18.31 -4.53
N LEU A 297 8.81 -17.26 -5.33
CA LEU A 297 7.62 -16.94 -6.10
C LEU A 297 7.96 -16.74 -7.57
N GLU A 298 7.03 -17.15 -8.43
CA GLU A 298 6.97 -16.77 -9.83
C GLU A 298 5.67 -16.00 -10.06
N PHE A 299 5.76 -14.84 -10.71
CA PHE A 299 4.62 -14.06 -11.16
C PHE A 299 4.50 -14.12 -12.67
N LYS A 300 3.32 -14.45 -13.18
CA LYS A 300 2.98 -14.43 -14.61
C LYS A 300 2.07 -13.25 -14.90
N PRO A 301 2.58 -12.19 -15.55
CA PRO A 301 1.77 -11.05 -15.96
C PRO A 301 0.62 -11.48 -16.89
N ALA A 302 -0.56 -10.89 -16.70
CA ALA A 302 -1.73 -11.11 -17.55
C ALA A 302 -2.22 -9.81 -18.19
N GLY A 303 -2.09 -8.69 -17.49
CA GLY A 303 -2.44 -7.38 -18.00
C GLY A 303 -1.76 -6.27 -17.23
N GLU A 304 -1.98 -5.03 -17.66
CA GLU A 304 -1.23 -3.89 -17.15
C GLU A 304 -2.08 -2.61 -17.11
N ARG A 305 -1.89 -1.85 -16.03
CA ARG A 305 -2.16 -0.42 -15.95
C ARG A 305 -0.83 0.33 -16.04
N ARG A 306 -0.71 1.20 -17.04
CA ARG A 306 0.50 2.01 -17.26
C ARG A 306 0.18 3.49 -17.22
N GLU A 307 1.10 4.25 -16.67
CA GLU A 307 1.06 5.70 -16.68
C GLU A 307 2.45 6.27 -16.96
N LYS A 308 2.53 7.17 -17.93
CA LYS A 308 3.79 7.83 -18.31
C LYS A 308 3.54 9.33 -18.41
N MET A 309 4.31 10.10 -17.65
CA MET A 309 4.25 11.56 -17.64
C MET A 309 5.67 12.13 -17.68
N ASN A 310 5.87 13.16 -18.49
CA ASN A 310 7.15 13.87 -18.61
C ASN A 310 6.89 15.38 -18.67
N LEU A 311 6.85 16.01 -17.50
CA LEU A 311 6.75 17.46 -17.34
C LEU A 311 8.12 18.03 -16.95
N ILE A 312 8.27 19.35 -17.03
CA ILE A 312 9.56 20.03 -16.79
C ILE A 312 10.15 19.67 -15.43
N PHE A 313 9.34 19.68 -14.37
CA PHE A 313 9.79 19.42 -13.00
C PHE A 313 9.42 18.04 -12.45
N THR A 314 8.49 17.34 -13.11
CA THR A 314 7.94 16.06 -12.64
C THR A 314 7.96 15.01 -13.75
N LYS A 315 8.49 13.83 -13.44
CA LYS A 315 8.47 12.66 -14.34
C LYS A 315 7.82 11.49 -13.61
N LEU A 316 7.02 10.71 -14.33
CA LEU A 316 6.42 9.49 -13.83
C LEU A 316 6.52 8.42 -14.90
N TYR A 317 7.07 7.27 -14.52
CA TYR A 317 7.01 6.05 -15.30
C TYR A 317 6.53 4.93 -14.37
N PHE A 318 5.23 4.68 -14.43
CA PHE A 318 4.53 3.76 -13.55
C PHE A 318 3.91 2.64 -14.38
N ARG A 319 4.18 1.40 -13.98
CA ARG A 319 3.64 0.20 -14.61
C ARG A 319 3.23 -0.78 -13.53
N GLN A 320 1.93 -1.04 -13.44
CA GLN A 320 1.34 -1.99 -12.52
C GLN A 320 0.73 -3.14 -13.32
N PHE A 321 1.19 -4.35 -13.05
CA PHE A 321 0.73 -5.56 -13.70
C PHE A 321 -0.25 -6.28 -12.80
N VAL A 322 -1.30 -6.81 -13.41
CA VAL A 322 -2.18 -7.82 -12.82
C VAL A 322 -1.75 -9.17 -13.36
N GLY A 323 -1.63 -10.16 -12.50
CA GLY A 323 -1.17 -11.48 -12.90
C GLY A 323 -1.27 -12.51 -11.80
N LYS A 324 -0.64 -13.67 -12.02
CA LYS A 324 -0.75 -14.85 -11.16
C LYS A 324 0.57 -15.18 -10.50
N PHE A 325 0.57 -15.26 -9.18
CA PHE A 325 1.65 -15.79 -8.36
C PHE A 325 1.52 -17.30 -8.15
N SER A 326 2.64 -18.00 -8.23
CA SER A 326 2.79 -19.38 -7.76
C SER A 326 4.09 -19.50 -6.99
N GLY A 327 4.11 -20.25 -5.89
CA GLY A 327 5.31 -20.35 -5.08
C GLY A 327 5.07 -20.91 -3.69
N THR A 328 5.99 -20.56 -2.79
CA THR A 328 6.05 -21.09 -1.42
C THR A 328 6.30 -19.98 -0.41
N PHE A 329 5.72 -20.15 0.78
CA PHE A 329 6.07 -19.43 1.99
C PHE A 329 6.51 -20.39 3.08
N ARG A 330 7.65 -20.10 3.70
CA ARG A 330 8.22 -20.85 4.81
C ARG A 330 8.13 -19.99 6.08
N PRO A 331 7.11 -20.21 6.93
CA PRO A 331 6.98 -19.49 8.20
C PRO A 331 8.08 -19.90 9.18
N ASP A 332 8.33 -19.08 10.22
CA ASP A 332 9.31 -19.41 11.27
C ASP A 332 8.91 -20.68 12.05
N GLN A 333 7.60 -20.92 12.15
CA GLN A 333 7.03 -22.10 12.78
C GLN A 333 5.94 -22.70 11.90
N GLY A 334 5.91 -24.03 11.82
CA GLY A 334 4.91 -24.77 11.07
C GLY A 334 5.42 -25.27 9.72
N LYS A 335 4.47 -25.67 8.87
CA LYS A 335 4.78 -26.25 7.55
C LYS A 335 4.87 -25.16 6.49
N GLU A 336 5.73 -25.40 5.51
CA GLU A 336 5.76 -24.61 4.28
C GLU A 336 4.39 -24.65 3.59
N ILE A 337 3.98 -23.50 3.05
CA ILE A 337 2.73 -23.34 2.32
C ILE A 337 3.04 -23.13 0.85
N SER A 338 2.62 -24.09 0.03
CA SER A 338 2.66 -23.97 -1.44
C SER A 338 1.33 -23.46 -1.97
N PHE A 339 1.38 -22.60 -2.98
CA PHE A 339 0.20 -22.09 -3.67
C PHE A 339 0.47 -21.90 -5.17
N LYS A 340 -0.59 -21.94 -5.97
CA LYS A 340 -0.52 -21.81 -7.43
C LYS A 340 -1.62 -20.90 -7.93
N ASN A 341 -1.28 -20.12 -8.95
CA ASN A 341 -2.22 -19.30 -9.71
C ASN A 341 -3.04 -18.29 -8.87
N VAL A 342 -2.43 -17.74 -7.82
CA VAL A 342 -3.04 -16.71 -6.96
C VAL A 342 -2.94 -15.36 -7.64
N TRP A 343 -4.05 -14.67 -7.84
CA TRP A 343 -4.04 -13.34 -8.46
C TRP A 343 -3.40 -12.29 -7.55
N GLY A 344 -2.81 -11.27 -8.16
CA GLY A 344 -2.24 -10.14 -7.45
C GLY A 344 -1.63 -9.11 -8.37
N PHE A 345 -0.83 -8.25 -7.77
CA PHE A 345 -0.19 -7.10 -8.40
C PHE A 345 1.33 -7.23 -8.35
N THR A 346 1.99 -6.78 -9.41
CA THR A 346 3.39 -6.33 -9.34
C THR A 346 3.49 -4.93 -9.92
N GLU A 347 4.48 -4.17 -9.48
CA GLU A 347 4.74 -2.85 -9.99
C GLU A 347 6.23 -2.67 -10.22
N PHE A 348 6.52 -1.83 -11.21
CA PHE A 348 7.70 -1.00 -11.11
C PHE A 348 7.32 0.47 -11.32
N HIS A 349 7.92 1.31 -10.49
CA HIS A 349 7.65 2.73 -10.46
C HIS A 349 8.96 3.49 -10.48
N ARG A 350 8.98 4.57 -11.25
CA ARG A 350 10.04 5.57 -11.26
C ARG A 350 9.41 6.95 -11.32
N SER A 351 9.74 7.80 -10.36
CA SER A 351 9.28 9.19 -10.35
C SER A 351 10.41 10.16 -10.04
N LEU A 352 10.28 11.33 -10.64
CA LEU A 352 10.96 12.55 -10.22
C LEU A 352 9.86 13.52 -9.83
N TRP A 353 9.82 13.96 -8.57
CA TRP A 353 8.73 14.82 -8.07
C TRP A 353 9.00 16.30 -8.32
#